data_AF-A0A5J4S6H9-F1
#
_entry.id   AF-A0A5J4S6H9-F1
#
_cell.length_a   1.000
_cell.length_b   1.000
_cell.length_c   1.000
_cell.angle_alpha   90.00
_cell.angle_beta   90.00
_cell.angle_gamma   90.00
#
_symmetry.space_group_name_H-M   'P 1'
#
loop_
_entity.id
_entity.type
_entity.pdbx_description
1 polymer ?
#
loop_
_entity_poly.entity_id
_entity_poly.type
_entity_poly.pdbx_seq_one_letter_code
_entity_poly.pdbx_strand_id
1 'polypeptide(L)'
;MIMNDQIEKIPEKVKYPEIKIKTEWIRNEISDDAIEWAKSFGEYLSRTTDQKALTTSQLRRFFGELKRIDSDFKKNQADLLMLKPMLAYAVGRDKDDSGRSRTHIKEFEEEMSKGITSIRINDKENGEKDFRNFVKIFEAIVAYHKYYGGK
;
A
#
# COMPACT_ATOMS: atom_id res chain seq x y z
N MET A 1 -47.12 -13.69 10.27
CA MET A 1 -46.71 -12.64 9.32
C MET A 1 -45.30 -12.23 9.69
N ILE A 2 -44.36 -12.46 8.78
CA ILE A 2 -42.92 -12.31 8.98
C ILE A 2 -42.57 -10.82 8.96
N MET A 3 -41.83 -10.33 9.96
CA MET A 3 -40.94 -9.18 9.80
C MET A 3 -39.67 -9.47 10.58
N ASN A 4 -38.75 -10.17 9.91
CA ASN A 4 -37.39 -10.36 10.35
C ASN A 4 -36.61 -9.13 9.86
N ASP A 5 -36.63 -8.06 10.63
CA ASP A 5 -35.75 -6.90 10.43
C ASP A 5 -34.32 -7.36 10.74
N GLN A 6 -33.68 -7.94 9.73
CA GLN A 6 -32.23 -7.96 9.64
C GLN A 6 -31.80 -6.50 9.49
N ILE A 7 -31.54 -5.85 10.62
CA ILE A 7 -30.83 -4.57 10.66
C ILE A 7 -29.51 -4.83 9.94
N GLU A 8 -29.46 -4.40 8.69
CA GLU A 8 -28.25 -4.36 7.87
C GLU A 8 -27.28 -3.46 8.65
N LYS A 9 -26.37 -4.06 9.42
CA LYS A 9 -25.34 -3.32 10.16
C LYS A 9 -24.59 -2.51 9.12
N ILE A 10 -24.81 -1.20 9.12
CA ILE A 10 -23.98 -0.25 8.37
C ILE A 10 -22.54 -0.61 8.74
N PRO A 11 -21.70 -1.06 7.79
CA PRO A 11 -20.38 -1.54 8.12
C PRO A 11 -19.61 -0.41 8.80
N GLU A 12 -19.14 -0.68 10.00
CA GLU A 12 -18.34 0.25 10.80
C GLU A 12 -17.22 0.82 9.91
N LYS A 13 -17.06 2.15 9.93
CA LYS A 13 -16.09 2.85 9.08
C LYS A 13 -14.69 2.30 9.39
N VAL A 14 -14.08 1.59 8.43
CA VAL A 14 -12.72 1.08 8.64
C VAL A 14 -11.78 2.26 8.79
N LYS A 15 -11.13 2.29 9.95
CA LYS A 15 -10.21 3.36 10.32
C LYS A 15 -8.87 3.08 9.68
N TYR A 16 -8.21 4.17 9.26
CA TYR A 16 -6.81 4.13 8.92
C TYR A 16 -6.01 3.54 10.11
N PRO A 17 -5.04 2.63 9.88
CA PRO A 17 -4.26 2.04 10.96
C PRO A 17 -3.55 3.10 11.82
N GLU A 18 -3.57 2.96 13.14
CA GLU A 18 -2.88 3.90 14.05
C GLU A 18 -1.37 3.86 13.88
N ILE A 19 -0.85 2.67 13.56
CA ILE A 19 0.55 2.42 13.29
C ILE A 19 0.81 2.60 11.80
N LYS A 20 1.91 3.28 11.46
CA LYS A 20 2.41 3.42 10.09
C LYS A 20 3.48 2.38 9.80
N ILE A 21 3.80 2.18 8.52
CA ILE A 21 4.91 1.31 8.13
C ILE A 21 6.18 1.70 8.89
N LYS A 22 6.86 0.71 9.45
CA LYS A 22 8.04 0.95 10.30
C LYS A 22 9.33 0.60 9.57
N THR A 23 10.39 1.35 9.86
CA THR A 23 11.71 1.16 9.24
C THR A 23 12.33 -0.18 9.60
N GLU A 24 12.10 -0.70 10.81
CA GLU A 24 12.63 -1.97 11.28
C GLU A 24 12.09 -3.17 10.47
N TRP A 25 10.84 -3.13 10.02
CA TRP A 25 10.25 -4.19 9.19
C TRP A 25 10.96 -4.31 7.83
N ILE A 26 11.57 -3.21 7.38
CA ILE A 26 12.28 -3.13 6.12
C ILE A 26 13.76 -3.48 6.33
N ARG A 27 14.42 -2.89 7.33
CA ARG A 27 15.88 -3.05 7.52
C ARG A 27 16.29 -4.35 8.19
N ASN A 28 15.44 -4.88 9.07
CA ASN A 28 15.77 -6.06 9.88
C ASN A 28 15.09 -7.28 9.27
N GLU A 29 13.86 -7.54 9.66
CA GLU A 29 13.06 -8.68 9.23
C GLU A 29 11.59 -8.34 9.27
N ILE A 30 10.80 -9.08 8.51
CA ILE A 30 9.34 -8.98 8.53
C ILE A 30 8.87 -9.70 9.78
N SER A 31 8.15 -8.98 10.63
CA SER A 31 7.55 -9.51 11.85
C SER A 31 6.04 -9.72 11.69
N ASP A 32 5.43 -10.44 12.63
CA ASP A 32 3.98 -10.62 12.68
C ASP A 32 3.24 -9.28 12.75
N ASP A 33 3.80 -8.29 13.47
CA ASP A 33 3.28 -6.92 13.50
C ASP A 33 3.19 -6.29 12.10
N ALA A 34 4.18 -6.55 11.23
CA ALA A 34 4.16 -6.04 9.86
C ALA A 34 3.04 -6.69 9.03
N ILE A 35 2.74 -7.96 9.29
CA ILE A 35 1.65 -8.69 8.63
C ILE A 35 0.28 -8.21 9.12
N GLU A 36 0.08 -8.03 10.42
CA GLU A 36 -1.17 -7.49 10.96
C GLU A 36 -1.41 -6.04 10.54
N TRP A 37 -0.33 -5.24 10.44
CA TRP A 37 -0.41 -3.92 9.85
C TRP A 37 -0.80 -3.98 8.36
N ALA A 38 -0.14 -4.82 7.57
CA ALA A 38 -0.43 -4.98 6.14
C ALA A 38 -1.89 -5.44 5.90
N LYS A 39 -2.42 -6.29 6.79
CA LYS A 39 -3.81 -6.71 6.80
C LYS A 39 -4.77 -5.56 7.06
N SER A 40 -4.54 -4.81 8.14
CA SER A 40 -5.36 -3.65 8.51
C SER A 40 -5.32 -2.57 7.41
N PHE A 41 -4.14 -2.34 6.83
CA PHE A 41 -3.98 -1.37 5.75
C PHE A 41 -4.59 -1.86 4.44
N GLY A 42 -4.43 -3.14 4.09
CA GLY A 42 -5.09 -3.76 2.93
C GLY A 42 -6.61 -3.67 3.01
N GLU A 43 -7.19 -3.90 4.18
CA GLU A 43 -8.61 -3.69 4.44
C GLU A 43 -9.04 -2.23 4.27
N TYR A 44 -8.27 -1.29 4.84
CA TYR A 44 -8.52 0.14 4.66
C TYR A 44 -8.54 0.53 3.18
N LEU A 45 -7.60 0.04 2.39
CA LEU A 45 -7.49 0.33 0.97
C LEU A 45 -8.60 -0.35 0.12
N SER A 46 -9.21 -1.43 0.60
CA SER A 46 -10.21 -2.19 -0.18
C SER A 46 -11.63 -1.65 -0.04
N ARG A 47 -11.94 -0.95 1.04
CA ARG A 47 -13.32 -0.62 1.40
C ARG A 47 -13.88 0.62 0.71
N THR A 48 -15.19 0.58 0.53
CA THR A 48 -15.99 1.42 -0.38
C THR A 48 -17.07 2.23 0.32
N THR A 49 -17.06 2.35 1.66
CA THR A 49 -18.14 3.05 2.39
C THR A 49 -18.33 4.49 1.94
N ASP A 50 -17.26 5.13 1.43
CA ASP A 50 -17.30 6.47 0.84
C ASP A 50 -16.91 6.46 -0.68
N GLN A 51 -16.97 5.30 -1.35
CA GLN A 51 -16.49 5.05 -2.74
C GLN A 51 -15.00 5.36 -3.02
N LYS A 52 -14.14 5.27 -2.00
CA LYS A 52 -12.71 5.62 -2.09
C LYS A 52 -11.73 4.44 -2.18
N ALA A 53 -12.20 3.25 -2.56
CA ALA A 53 -11.32 2.09 -2.66
C ALA A 53 -10.17 2.35 -3.65
N LEU A 54 -8.97 1.93 -3.28
CA LEU A 54 -7.84 1.91 -4.19
C LEU A 54 -8.04 0.75 -5.17
N THR A 55 -7.91 1.01 -6.47
CA THR A 55 -8.20 -0.01 -7.49
C THR A 55 -7.06 -1.02 -7.64
N THR A 56 -7.39 -2.25 -8.04
CA THR A 56 -6.38 -3.27 -8.40
C THR A 56 -5.48 -2.77 -9.52
N SER A 57 -5.98 -1.96 -10.44
CA SER A 57 -5.17 -1.40 -11.53
C SER A 57 -4.10 -0.44 -11.02
N GLN A 58 -4.40 0.39 -10.02
CA GLN A 58 -3.41 1.26 -9.37
C GLN A 58 -2.34 0.43 -8.65
N LEU A 59 -2.75 -0.57 -7.87
CA LEU A 59 -1.85 -1.49 -7.17
C LEU A 59 -0.97 -2.28 -8.14
N ARG A 60 -1.56 -2.85 -9.20
CA ARG A 60 -0.85 -3.61 -10.24
C ARG A 60 0.17 -2.75 -10.96
N ARG A 61 -0.16 -1.50 -11.28
CA ARG A 61 0.78 -0.57 -11.90
C ARG A 61 2.01 -0.36 -11.01
N PHE A 62 1.80 -0.08 -9.73
CA PHE A 62 2.91 0.07 -8.78
C PHE A 62 3.73 -1.22 -8.65
N PHE A 63 3.07 -2.37 -8.54
CA PHE A 63 3.73 -3.67 -8.45
C PHE A 63 4.58 -4.00 -9.69
N GLY A 64 4.11 -3.64 -10.89
CA GLY A 64 4.86 -3.82 -12.12
C GLY A 64 6.20 -3.06 -12.10
N GLU A 65 6.21 -1.85 -11.56
CA GLU A 65 7.43 -1.07 -11.37
C GLU A 65 8.37 -1.72 -10.36
N LEU A 66 7.83 -2.23 -9.23
CA LEU A 66 8.62 -2.99 -8.27
C LEU A 66 9.25 -4.23 -8.91
N LYS A 67 8.49 -5.01 -9.68
CA LYS A 67 9.01 -6.21 -10.36
C LYS A 67 10.03 -5.86 -11.44
N ARG A 68 9.89 -4.73 -12.15
CA ARG A 68 10.93 -4.24 -13.07
C ARG A 68 12.22 -3.97 -12.30
N ILE A 69 12.15 -3.26 -11.18
CA ILE A 69 13.33 -2.97 -10.35
C ILE A 69 13.94 -4.28 -9.83
N ASP A 70 13.11 -5.18 -9.30
CA ASP A 70 13.51 -6.49 -8.75
C ASP A 70 14.25 -7.37 -9.77
N SER A 71 13.88 -7.30 -11.06
CA SER A 71 14.52 -8.10 -12.12
C SER A 71 16.03 -7.87 -12.25
N ASP A 72 16.51 -6.67 -11.91
CA ASP A 72 17.92 -6.34 -11.81
C ASP A 72 18.09 -5.15 -10.84
N PHE A 73 18.01 -5.44 -9.53
CA PHE A 73 18.01 -4.41 -8.49
C PHE A 73 19.24 -3.51 -8.57
N LYS A 74 20.43 -4.08 -8.84
CA LYS A 74 21.68 -3.31 -8.89
C LYS A 74 21.69 -2.29 -10.03
N LYS A 75 21.19 -2.68 -11.20
CA LYS A 75 21.09 -1.78 -12.36
C LYS A 75 19.98 -0.74 -12.19
N ASN A 76 18.86 -1.14 -11.59
CA ASN A 76 17.64 -0.34 -11.52
C ASN A 76 17.45 0.37 -10.17
N GLN A 77 18.42 0.34 -9.25
CA GLN A 77 18.30 0.93 -7.92
C GLN A 77 17.88 2.40 -7.97
N ALA A 78 18.40 3.19 -8.92
CA ALA A 78 18.07 4.61 -9.05
C ALA A 78 16.57 4.83 -9.34
N ASP A 79 15.92 3.90 -10.03
CA ASP A 79 14.49 3.96 -10.36
C ASP A 79 13.62 3.82 -9.11
N LEU A 80 14.13 3.21 -8.03
CA LEU A 80 13.43 3.13 -6.76
C LEU A 80 13.07 4.53 -6.22
N LEU A 81 13.97 5.51 -6.41
CA LEU A 81 13.72 6.90 -6.02
C LEU A 81 12.61 7.54 -6.87
N MET A 82 12.42 7.07 -8.10
CA MET A 82 11.39 7.56 -9.02
C MET A 82 9.99 7.03 -8.70
N LEU A 83 9.87 6.02 -7.84
CA LEU A 83 8.56 5.54 -7.37
C LEU A 83 7.80 6.60 -6.56
N LYS A 84 8.50 7.42 -5.78
CA LYS A 84 7.88 8.52 -5.01
C LYS A 84 7.21 9.58 -5.89
N PRO A 85 7.90 10.21 -6.86
CA PRO A 85 7.26 11.16 -7.77
C PRO A 85 6.16 10.50 -8.62
N MET A 86 6.30 9.22 -8.98
CA MET A 86 5.22 8.48 -9.64
C MET A 86 3.95 8.39 -8.78
N LEU A 87 4.08 8.08 -7.49
CA LEU A 87 2.96 8.04 -6.56
C LEU A 87 2.36 9.44 -6.34
N ALA A 88 3.19 10.46 -6.15
CA ALA A 88 2.73 11.85 -6.02
C ALA A 88 1.92 12.31 -7.24
N TYR A 89 2.37 11.94 -8.45
CA TYR A 89 1.61 12.18 -9.68
C TYR A 89 0.27 11.43 -9.69
N ALA A 90 0.25 10.18 -9.23
CA ALA A 90 -1.00 9.40 -9.12
C ALA A 90 -2.00 10.07 -8.16
N VAL A 91 -1.53 10.59 -7.01
CA VAL A 91 -2.35 11.38 -6.08
C VAL A 91 -2.88 12.64 -6.75
N GLY A 92 -2.03 13.37 -7.49
CA GLY A 92 -2.42 14.58 -8.21
C GLY A 92 -3.50 14.35 -9.27
N ARG A 93 -3.47 13.20 -9.95
CA ARG A 93 -4.48 12.80 -10.94
C ARG A 93 -5.77 12.26 -10.33
N ASP A 94 -5.72 11.84 -9.08
CA ASP A 94 -6.84 11.20 -8.41
C ASP A 94 -7.70 12.19 -7.62
N LYS A 95 -7.93 13.36 -8.17
CA LYS A 95 -8.74 14.40 -7.54
C LYS A 95 -10.15 14.44 -8.14
N ASP A 96 -11.12 14.68 -7.28
CA ASP A 96 -12.47 15.11 -7.68
C ASP A 96 -12.49 16.61 -8.01
N ASP A 97 -13.64 17.12 -8.45
CA ASP A 97 -13.82 18.53 -8.80
C ASP A 97 -13.60 19.48 -7.60
N SER A 98 -13.65 18.96 -6.37
CA SER A 98 -13.35 19.71 -5.14
C SER A 98 -11.88 19.63 -4.71
N GLY A 99 -11.02 18.96 -5.50
CA GLY A 99 -9.61 18.79 -5.22
C GLY A 99 -9.28 17.72 -4.16
N ARG A 100 -10.29 16.96 -3.70
CA ARG A 100 -10.11 15.86 -2.74
C ARG A 100 -9.77 14.57 -3.46
N SER A 101 -8.99 13.70 -2.83
CA SER A 101 -8.69 12.39 -3.39
C SER A 101 -9.96 11.55 -3.52
N ARG A 102 -10.16 10.99 -4.71
CA ARG A 102 -11.29 10.09 -5.05
C ARG A 102 -11.11 8.74 -4.41
N THR A 103 -9.87 8.27 -4.31
CA THR A 103 -9.48 6.99 -3.70
C THR A 103 -8.52 7.22 -2.52
N HIS A 104 -8.21 6.15 -1.80
CA HIS A 104 -7.18 6.11 -0.74
C HIS A 104 -5.73 6.15 -1.26
N ILE A 105 -5.51 6.66 -2.49
CA ILE A 105 -4.18 6.75 -3.10
C ILE A 105 -3.23 7.66 -2.31
N LYS A 106 -3.76 8.67 -1.59
CA LYS A 106 -2.92 9.58 -0.80
C LYS A 106 -2.30 8.82 0.38
N GLU A 107 -3.11 8.08 1.11
CA GLU A 107 -2.66 7.24 2.22
C GLU A 107 -1.72 6.14 1.74
N PHE A 108 -2.02 5.54 0.58
CA PHE A 108 -1.12 4.59 -0.07
C PHE A 108 0.24 5.24 -0.42
N GLU A 109 0.25 6.44 -0.99
CA GLU A 109 1.47 7.18 -1.29
C GLU A 109 2.27 7.45 -0.01
N GLU A 110 1.63 7.94 1.04
CA GLU A 110 2.30 8.28 2.30
C GLU A 110 3.03 7.07 2.90
N GLU A 111 2.41 5.89 2.89
CA GLU A 111 3.00 4.67 3.44
C GLU A 111 4.08 4.09 2.51
N MET A 112 3.83 4.03 1.19
CA MET A 112 4.82 3.51 0.26
C MET A 112 6.06 4.41 0.21
N SER A 113 5.91 5.74 0.25
CA SER A 113 7.01 6.69 0.29
C SER A 113 7.86 6.54 1.57
N LYS A 114 7.26 6.26 2.73
CA LYS A 114 8.00 5.94 3.96
C LYS A 114 8.75 4.63 3.86
N GLY A 115 8.12 3.61 3.29
CA GLY A 115 8.76 2.33 3.03
C GLY A 115 9.98 2.47 2.13
N ILE A 116 9.83 3.16 0.99
CA ILE A 116 10.93 3.45 0.06
C ILE A 116 12.06 4.23 0.75
N THR A 117 11.73 5.21 1.60
CA THR A 117 12.73 6.00 2.36
C THR A 117 13.52 5.14 3.35
N SER A 118 12.92 4.08 3.86
CA SER A 118 13.57 3.21 4.83
C SER A 118 14.66 2.32 4.20
N ILE A 119 14.61 2.09 2.89
CA ILE A 119 15.58 1.26 2.16
C ILE A 119 16.95 1.95 2.11
N ARG A 120 18.00 1.27 2.56
CA ARG A 120 19.39 1.75 2.44
C ARG A 120 19.92 1.53 1.03
N ILE A 121 19.42 2.30 0.08
CA ILE A 121 19.71 2.12 -1.36
C ILE A 121 21.20 2.15 -1.72
N ASN A 122 22.01 2.93 -1.00
CA ASN A 122 23.46 3.04 -1.25
C ASN A 122 24.29 1.99 -0.50
N ASP A 123 23.65 1.15 0.32
CA ASP A 123 24.30 0.07 1.05
C ASP A 123 24.33 -1.19 0.17
N LYS A 124 25.53 -1.59 -0.26
CA LYS A 124 25.72 -2.72 -1.17
C LYS A 124 25.38 -4.07 -0.55
N GLU A 125 25.42 -4.18 0.78
CA GLU A 125 25.13 -5.42 1.50
C GLU A 125 23.65 -5.53 1.84
N ASN A 126 23.05 -4.40 2.25
CA ASN A 126 21.71 -4.41 2.80
C ASN A 126 20.62 -3.86 1.87
N GLY A 127 20.95 -3.01 0.89
CA GLY A 127 19.94 -2.32 0.08
C GLY A 127 18.98 -3.28 -0.66
N GLU A 128 19.51 -4.38 -1.20
CA GLU A 128 18.70 -5.39 -1.89
C GLU A 128 17.84 -6.20 -0.91
N LYS A 129 18.35 -6.49 0.29
CA LYS A 129 17.59 -7.14 1.36
C LYS A 129 16.45 -6.24 1.84
N ASP A 130 16.75 -4.97 2.12
CA ASP A 130 15.79 -3.96 2.54
C ASP A 130 14.67 -3.82 1.47
N PHE A 131 15.04 -3.76 0.19
CA PHE A 131 14.07 -3.72 -0.92
C PHE A 131 13.19 -4.98 -0.97
N ARG A 132 13.77 -6.18 -0.85
CA ARG A 132 12.98 -7.42 -0.82
C ARG A 132 11.99 -7.45 0.34
N ASN A 133 12.37 -6.96 1.52
CA ASN A 133 11.46 -6.86 2.66
C ASN A 133 10.30 -5.91 2.37
N PHE A 134 10.59 -4.74 1.77
CA PHE A 134 9.55 -3.81 1.32
C PHE A 134 8.60 -4.44 0.29
N VAL A 135 9.11 -5.16 -0.71
CA VAL A 135 8.29 -5.86 -1.72
C VAL A 135 7.36 -6.89 -1.07
N LYS A 136 7.85 -7.69 -0.13
CA LYS A 136 7.03 -8.69 0.59
C LYS A 136 5.92 -8.04 1.43
N ILE A 137 6.21 -6.92 2.11
CA ILE A 137 5.19 -6.15 2.84
C ILE A 137 4.13 -5.64 1.86
N PHE A 138 4.54 -5.10 0.71
CA PHE A 138 3.62 -4.68 -0.34
C PHE A 138 2.76 -5.84 -0.86
N GLU A 139 3.34 -7.01 -1.11
CA GLU A 139 2.62 -8.21 -1.53
C GLU A 139 1.57 -8.64 -0.48
N ALA A 140 1.90 -8.53 0.81
CA ALA A 140 0.94 -8.78 1.89
C ALA A 140 -0.23 -7.77 1.86
N ILE A 141 0.04 -6.47 1.66
CA ILE A 141 -1.01 -5.44 1.51
C ILE A 141 -1.94 -5.80 0.34
N VAL A 142 -1.39 -6.17 -0.82
CA VAL A 142 -2.18 -6.54 -2.01
C VAL A 142 -3.00 -7.80 -1.77
N ALA A 143 -2.42 -8.81 -1.11
CA ALA A 143 -3.12 -10.04 -0.77
C ALA A 143 -4.33 -9.76 0.13
N TYR A 144 -4.15 -8.95 1.19
CA TYR A 144 -5.25 -8.59 2.08
C TYR A 144 -6.25 -7.64 1.43
N HIS A 145 -5.80 -6.66 0.64
CA HIS A 145 -6.70 -5.83 -0.18
C HIS A 145 -7.63 -6.69 -1.03
N LYS A 146 -7.08 -7.73 -1.67
CA LYS A 146 -7.87 -8.68 -2.46
C LYS A 146 -8.80 -9.53 -1.60
N TYR A 147 -8.30 -10.04 -0.47
CA TYR A 147 -9.08 -10.83 0.50
C TYR A 147 -10.31 -10.06 0.98
N TYR A 148 -10.18 -8.76 1.26
CA TYR A 148 -11.26 -7.88 1.68
C TYR A 148 -12.07 -7.29 0.51
N GLY A 149 -12.05 -7.93 -0.66
CA GLY A 149 -12.95 -7.61 -1.78
C GLY A 149 -12.53 -6.45 -2.68
N GLY A 150 -11.28 -6.00 -2.61
CA GLY A 150 -10.73 -4.99 -3.49
C GLY A 150 -10.88 -5.34 -4.98
N LYS A 151 -11.24 -4.33 -5.79
CA LYS A 151 -11.51 -4.45 -7.24
C LYS A 151 -10.52 -3.67 -8.08
#